data_AF-A0A433A2C5-F1
#
_entry.id   AF-A0A433A2C5-F1
#
_cell.length_a   1.000
_cell.length_b   1.000
_cell.length_c   1.000
_cell.angle_alpha   90.00
_cell.angle_beta   90.00
_cell.angle_gamma   90.00
#
_symmetry.space_group_name_H-M   'P 1'
#
loop_
_entity.id
_entity.type
_entity.pdbx_description
1 polymer ?
#
loop_
_entity_poly.entity_id
_entity_poly.type
_entity_poly.pdbx_seq_one_letter_code
_entity_poly.pdbx_strand_id
1 'polypeptide(L)'
;MCGNFLIRDIAPCRFSNITLRGLREASSKRRMFLLFGAWQAAECQNHIEDSLGSTFSIHAIPGNKNVENPNISHLPLFSRKVMPRDINKSAAVNRIMLNNQPDFILGFGDDRADEEMFAFVNKIQGVPDIITCTVGLKSTEAQWFVNSVAGVITALETLVGL
;
A
#
# COMPACT_ATOMS: atom_id res chain seq x y z
N MET A 1 -17.13 -11.97 29.35
CA MET A 1 -16.82 -13.38 29.04
C MET A 1 -15.55 -13.41 28.20
N CYS A 2 -14.39 -13.50 28.83
CA CYS A 2 -13.11 -13.65 28.15
C CYS A 2 -12.80 -15.15 28.07
N GLY A 3 -12.86 -15.72 26.87
CA GLY A 3 -12.53 -17.11 26.63
C GLY A 3 -11.02 -17.29 26.58
N ASN A 4 -10.47 -18.01 27.55
CA ASN A 4 -9.10 -18.51 27.56
C ASN A 4 -8.85 -19.40 26.35
N PHE A 5 -8.13 -18.92 25.34
CA PHE A 5 -7.57 -19.79 24.30
C PHE A 5 -6.17 -20.23 24.76
N LEU A 6 -6.10 -21.45 25.28
CA LEU A 6 -4.87 -22.10 25.71
C LEU A 6 -3.98 -22.33 24.48
N ILE A 7 -2.85 -21.61 24.39
CA ILE A 7 -1.76 -21.97 23.48
C ILE A 7 -1.07 -23.19 24.12
N ARG A 8 -1.52 -24.39 23.76
CA ARG A 8 -0.76 -25.62 23.96
C ARG A 8 -0.35 -26.16 22.59
N ASP A 9 0.88 -26.66 22.55
CA ASP A 9 1.57 -27.32 21.44
C ASP A 9 2.29 -26.41 20.43
N ILE A 10 3.32 -25.71 20.92
CA ILE A 10 4.51 -25.39 20.11
C ILE A 10 5.52 -26.51 20.34
N ALA A 11 5.48 -27.56 19.52
CA ALA A 11 6.60 -28.47 19.36
C ALA A 11 7.49 -27.98 18.20
N PRO A 12 8.82 -27.89 18.36
CA PRO A 12 9.71 -27.56 17.26
C PRO A 12 9.77 -28.76 16.30
N CYS A 13 9.06 -28.68 15.17
CA CYS A 13 9.15 -29.70 14.13
C CYS A 13 10.56 -29.67 13.51
N ARG A 14 11.37 -30.69 13.85
CA ARG A 14 12.62 -31.04 13.15
C ARG A 14 12.29 -31.29 11.68
N PHE A 15 12.91 -30.50 10.79
CA PHE A 15 12.78 -30.65 9.35
C PHE A 15 13.64 -31.81 8.84
N SER A 16 13.05 -32.99 8.71
CA SER A 16 13.58 -34.06 7.86
C SER A 16 12.43 -34.87 7.29
N ASN A 17 12.31 -34.89 5.96
CA ASN A 17 11.28 -35.55 5.13
C ASN A 17 9.89 -34.90 5.10
N ILE A 18 9.76 -33.80 4.34
CA ILE A 18 8.46 -33.22 4.01
C ILE A 18 7.81 -34.02 2.87
N THR A 19 6.74 -34.77 3.16
CA THR A 19 5.86 -35.35 2.14
C THR A 19 5.01 -34.25 1.46
N LEU A 20 4.58 -34.46 0.21
CA LEU A 20 3.71 -33.50 -0.51
C LEU A 20 2.41 -33.16 0.24
N ARG A 21 1.92 -34.06 1.10
CA ARG A 21 0.79 -33.78 2.03
C ARG A 21 1.18 -32.79 3.13
N GLY A 22 2.38 -32.93 3.71
CA GLY A 22 2.92 -31.98 4.69
C GLY A 22 3.13 -30.57 4.12
N LEU A 23 3.54 -30.44 2.85
CA LEU A 23 3.58 -29.13 2.17
C LEU A 23 2.19 -28.51 2.00
N ARG A 24 1.17 -29.31 1.67
CA ARG A 24 -0.22 -28.81 1.52
C ARG A 24 -0.82 -28.41 2.87
N GLU A 25 -0.59 -29.17 3.93
CA GLU A 25 -1.04 -28.82 5.28
C GLU A 25 -0.32 -27.58 5.83
N ALA A 26 0.99 -27.47 5.64
CA ALA A 26 1.74 -26.28 6.02
C ALA A 26 1.30 -25.04 5.24
N SER A 27 1.02 -25.18 3.93
CA SER A 27 0.49 -24.10 3.10
C SER A 27 -0.94 -23.72 3.50
N SER A 28 -1.78 -24.70 3.84
CA SER A 28 -3.16 -24.48 4.31
C SER A 28 -3.19 -23.77 5.68
N LYS A 29 -2.36 -24.21 6.64
CA LYS A 29 -2.22 -23.57 7.95
C LYS A 29 -1.66 -22.15 7.85
N ARG A 30 -0.65 -21.91 7.00
CA ARG A 30 -0.14 -20.55 6.73
C ARG A 30 -1.23 -19.65 6.15
N ARG A 31 -2.03 -20.15 5.21
CA ARG A 31 -3.15 -19.40 4.62
C ARG A 31 -4.22 -19.05 5.66
N MET A 32 -4.52 -19.96 6.59
CA MET A 32 -5.46 -19.71 7.68
C MET A 32 -4.96 -18.64 8.65
N PHE A 33 -3.68 -18.66 9.01
CA PHE A 33 -3.06 -17.61 9.84
C PHE A 33 -3.09 -16.24 9.16
N LEU A 34 -2.85 -16.23 7.85
CA LEU A 34 -2.94 -15.02 7.04
C LEU A 34 -4.40 -14.49 6.96
N LEU A 35 -5.40 -15.33 6.77
CA LEU A 35 -6.78 -14.83 6.76
C LEU A 35 -7.20 -14.23 8.10
N PHE A 36 -6.81 -14.88 9.20
CA PHE A 36 -7.12 -14.40 10.54
C PHE A 36 -6.45 -13.07 10.86
N GLY A 37 -5.14 -12.93 10.59
CA GLY A 37 -4.44 -11.67 10.89
C GLY A 37 -4.99 -10.49 10.07
N ALA A 38 -5.42 -10.72 8.83
CA ALA A 38 -5.96 -9.65 8.00
C ALA A 38 -7.37 -9.25 8.45
N TRP A 39 -8.17 -10.21 8.92
CA TRP A 39 -9.44 -9.91 9.57
C TRP A 39 -9.23 -9.10 10.85
N GLN A 40 -8.30 -9.52 11.72
CA GLN A 40 -7.95 -8.77 12.94
C GLN A 40 -7.47 -7.34 12.63
N ALA A 41 -6.68 -7.17 11.57
CA ALA A 41 -6.24 -5.86 11.13
C ALA A 41 -7.41 -4.99 10.60
N ALA A 42 -8.39 -5.59 9.92
CA ALA A 42 -9.59 -4.90 9.47
C ALA A 42 -10.49 -4.50 10.66
N GLU A 43 -10.71 -5.38 11.63
CA GLU A 43 -11.46 -5.05 12.84
C GLU A 43 -10.77 -3.96 13.66
N CYS A 44 -9.44 -4.04 13.80
CA CYS A 44 -8.65 -3.00 14.45
C CYS A 44 -8.80 -1.65 13.75
N GLN A 45 -8.77 -1.64 12.42
CA GLN A 45 -9.00 -0.42 11.63
C GLN A 45 -10.39 0.18 11.92
N ASN A 46 -11.44 -0.64 11.85
CA ASN A 46 -12.81 -0.19 12.14
C ASN A 46 -12.92 0.37 13.55
N HIS A 47 -12.34 -0.32 14.53
CA HIS A 47 -12.39 0.11 15.92
C HIS A 47 -11.68 1.45 16.16
N ILE A 48 -10.55 1.69 15.48
CA ILE A 48 -9.84 2.97 15.52
C ILE A 48 -10.71 4.09 14.92
N GLU A 49 -11.31 3.85 13.75
CA GLU A 49 -12.18 4.82 13.08
C GLU A 49 -13.42 5.16 13.91
N ASP A 50 -14.08 4.15 14.49
CA ASP A 50 -15.28 4.34 15.30
C ASP A 50 -14.98 5.04 16.63
N SER A 51 -13.88 4.65 17.29
CA SER A 51 -13.54 5.17 18.63
C SER A 51 -12.91 6.55 18.57
N LEU A 52 -12.08 6.82 17.55
CA LEU A 52 -11.26 8.03 17.48
C LEU A 52 -11.66 8.96 16.34
N GLY A 53 -12.30 8.46 15.27
CA GLY A 53 -12.57 9.25 14.06
C GLY A 53 -13.54 10.42 14.27
N SER A 54 -14.37 10.37 15.33
CA SER A 54 -15.26 11.46 15.75
C SER A 54 -14.57 12.52 16.62
N THR A 55 -13.50 12.14 17.32
CA THR A 55 -12.78 13.02 18.26
C THR A 55 -11.53 13.63 17.60
N PHE A 56 -10.87 12.88 16.74
CA PHE A 56 -9.64 13.27 16.05
C PHE A 56 -9.85 13.18 14.54
N SER A 57 -9.33 14.15 13.80
CA SER A 57 -9.28 14.14 12.33
C SER A 57 -8.24 13.14 11.83
N ILE A 58 -8.43 11.86 12.12
CA ILE A 58 -7.58 10.75 11.67
C ILE A 58 -8.38 9.79 10.79
N HIS A 59 -7.68 9.04 9.96
CA HIS A 59 -8.23 7.92 9.20
C HIS A 59 -7.21 6.80 9.14
N ALA A 60 -7.68 5.56 9.11
CA ALA A 60 -6.90 4.36 9.05
C ALA A 60 -7.04 3.75 7.65
N ILE A 61 -5.93 3.62 6.94
CA ILE A 61 -5.88 3.15 5.55
C ILE A 61 -5.17 1.79 5.50
N PRO A 62 -5.63 0.85 4.65
CA PRO A 62 -4.82 -0.31 4.25
C PRO A 62 -3.43 0.10 3.74
N GLY A 63 -2.37 -0.44 4.36
CA GLY A 63 -0.99 -0.29 3.90
C GLY A 63 -0.66 -1.15 2.67
N ASN A 64 0.59 -1.15 2.23
CA ASN A 64 1.02 -1.98 1.08
C ASN A 64 1.37 -3.42 1.51
N LYS A 65 1.29 -4.37 0.57
CA LYS A 65 1.72 -5.76 0.73
C LYS A 65 3.23 -5.84 0.51
N ASN A 66 4.03 -5.83 1.56
CA ASN A 66 5.47 -6.20 1.46
C ASN A 66 5.66 -7.72 1.35
N VAL A 67 4.74 -8.46 0.72
CA VAL A 67 4.83 -9.92 0.62
C VAL A 67 5.16 -10.27 -0.82
N GLU A 68 6.44 -10.49 -1.08
CA GLU A 68 7.05 -10.88 -2.37
C GLU A 68 6.56 -12.24 -2.90
N ASN A 69 5.67 -12.93 -2.19
CA ASN A 69 5.18 -14.23 -2.61
C ASN A 69 3.95 -14.09 -3.52
N PRO A 70 4.07 -14.41 -4.82
CA PRO A 70 2.97 -14.29 -5.78
C PRO A 70 1.74 -15.13 -5.39
N ASN A 71 1.93 -16.20 -4.59
CA ASN A 71 0.84 -17.05 -4.09
C ASN A 71 0.03 -16.43 -2.93
N ILE A 72 0.47 -15.27 -2.40
CA ILE A 72 -0.15 -14.52 -1.29
C ILE A 72 -0.68 -13.16 -1.77
N SER A 73 -0.41 -12.79 -3.03
CA SER A 73 -0.82 -11.52 -3.63
C SER A 73 -2.35 -11.28 -3.61
N HIS A 74 -3.16 -12.33 -3.58
CA HIS A 74 -4.62 -12.25 -3.48
C HIS A 74 -5.16 -12.21 -2.05
N LEU A 75 -4.30 -12.42 -1.04
CA LEU A 75 -4.74 -12.47 0.35
C LEU A 75 -4.96 -11.05 0.92
N PRO A 76 -5.90 -10.91 1.87
CA PRO A 76 -6.25 -9.63 2.48
C PRO A 76 -5.06 -9.01 3.24
N LEU A 77 -5.02 -7.69 3.26
CA LEU A 77 -3.95 -6.86 3.81
C LEU A 77 -3.96 -6.83 5.35
N PHE A 78 -2.81 -7.12 5.96
CA PHE A 78 -2.58 -7.02 7.41
C PHE A 78 -2.15 -5.64 7.86
N SER A 79 -1.38 -4.96 7.02
CA SER A 79 -0.81 -3.66 7.39
C SER A 79 -1.88 -2.59 7.32
N ARG A 80 -2.01 -1.80 8.39
CA ARG A 80 -2.87 -0.61 8.47
C ARG A 80 -2.03 0.57 8.90
N LYS A 81 -2.30 1.74 8.33
CA LYS A 81 -1.62 3.00 8.64
C LYS A 81 -2.66 4.01 9.11
N VAL A 82 -2.42 4.62 10.27
CA VAL A 82 -3.25 5.72 10.77
C VAL A 82 -2.60 7.03 10.36
N MET A 83 -3.37 7.90 9.71
CA MET A 83 -2.92 9.16 9.15
C MET A 83 -3.89 10.28 9.55
N PRO A 84 -3.42 11.50 9.84
CA PRO A 84 -4.31 12.65 9.94
C PRO A 84 -5.03 12.88 8.59
N ARG A 85 -6.32 13.23 8.61
CA ARG A 85 -7.12 13.50 7.39
C ARG A 85 -6.54 14.64 6.56
N ASP A 86 -5.94 15.64 7.22
CA ASP A 86 -5.44 16.84 6.56
C ASP A 86 -4.01 16.71 5.98
N ILE A 87 -3.42 15.50 6.09
CA ILE A 87 -2.07 15.22 5.59
C ILE A 87 -2.16 14.15 4.51
N ASN A 88 -2.21 14.58 3.26
CA ASN A 88 -2.10 13.72 2.08
C ASN A 88 -1.08 14.29 1.08
N LYS A 89 -0.69 13.45 0.11
CA LYS A 89 0.31 13.80 -0.92
C LYS A 89 -0.19 14.96 -1.79
N SER A 90 -1.49 15.02 -2.09
CA SER A 90 -2.11 16.13 -2.85
C SER A 90 -2.03 17.48 -2.12
N ALA A 91 -2.23 17.51 -0.79
CA ALA A 91 -2.05 18.73 0.00
C ALA A 91 -0.59 19.21 -0.02
N ALA A 92 0.39 18.30 -0.05
CA ALA A 92 1.79 18.66 -0.22
C ALA A 92 2.05 19.31 -1.58
N VAL A 93 1.53 18.72 -2.67
CA VAL A 93 1.63 19.31 -4.02
C VAL A 93 0.99 20.70 -4.04
N ASN A 94 -0.20 20.87 -3.48
CA ASN A 94 -0.88 22.17 -3.43
C ASN A 94 -0.02 23.25 -2.75
N ARG A 95 0.63 22.91 -1.62
CA ARG A 95 1.54 23.85 -0.93
C ARG A 95 2.77 24.23 -1.76
N ILE A 96 3.29 23.31 -2.58
CA ILE A 96 4.40 23.59 -3.49
C ILE A 96 3.95 24.55 -4.59
N MET A 97 2.75 24.35 -5.15
CA MET A 97 2.18 25.20 -6.22
C MET A 97 1.84 26.61 -5.75
N LEU A 98 1.53 26.81 -4.46
CA LEU A 98 1.29 28.15 -3.93
C LEU A 98 2.53 29.05 -3.97
N ASN A 99 3.73 28.46 -3.92
CA ASN A 99 4.99 29.19 -3.88
C ASN A 99 5.78 29.09 -5.18
N ASN A 100 5.39 28.20 -6.09
CA ASN A 100 6.09 27.92 -7.34
C ASN A 100 5.10 27.82 -8.49
N GLN A 101 5.50 28.31 -9.66
CA GLN A 101 4.71 28.20 -10.88
C GLN A 101 5.50 27.36 -11.88
N PRO A 102 5.48 26.01 -11.74
CA PRO A 102 6.25 25.13 -12.59
C PRO A 102 5.69 25.13 -14.01
N ASP A 103 6.58 25.02 -14.98
CA ASP A 103 6.29 24.77 -16.39
C ASP A 103 6.11 23.27 -16.68
N PHE A 104 6.69 22.40 -15.85
CA PHE A 104 6.63 20.95 -15.99
C PHE A 104 6.38 20.25 -14.65
N ILE A 105 5.50 19.24 -14.66
CA ILE A 105 5.27 18.35 -13.51
C ILE A 105 5.45 16.90 -13.93
N LEU A 106 6.34 16.20 -13.23
CA LEU A 106 6.51 14.75 -13.32
C LEU A 106 6.24 14.10 -11.95
N GLY A 107 5.23 13.24 -11.89
CA GLY A 107 4.86 12.52 -10.66
C GLY A 107 4.94 11.01 -10.83
N PHE A 108 5.69 10.34 -9.95
CA PHE A 108 5.72 8.88 -9.84
C PHE A 108 5.07 8.42 -8.55
N GLY A 109 4.42 7.25 -8.57
CA GLY A 109 3.81 6.65 -7.39
C GLY A 109 3.40 5.19 -7.59
N ASP A 110 3.40 4.39 -6.53
CA ASP A 110 3.15 2.94 -6.57
C ASP A 110 1.94 2.53 -5.73
N ASP A 111 1.55 3.34 -4.76
CA ASP A 111 0.56 2.96 -3.75
C ASP A 111 -0.79 3.64 -3.95
N ARG A 112 -1.74 3.32 -3.06
CA ARG A 112 -3.07 3.92 -3.08
C ARG A 112 -3.06 5.40 -2.67
N ALA A 113 -2.09 5.81 -1.85
CA ALA A 113 -1.99 7.21 -1.40
C ALA A 113 -1.56 8.14 -2.55
N ASP A 114 -0.88 7.60 -3.56
CA ASP A 114 -0.53 8.33 -4.79
C ASP A 114 -1.73 8.63 -5.69
N GLU A 115 -2.82 7.86 -5.62
CA GLU A 115 -3.98 8.06 -6.50
C GLU A 115 -4.66 9.41 -6.26
N GLU A 116 -4.78 9.84 -4.99
CA GLU A 116 -5.29 11.17 -4.67
C GLU A 116 -4.37 12.28 -5.18
N MET A 117 -3.05 12.05 -5.18
CA MET A 117 -2.08 12.98 -5.74
C MET A 117 -2.22 13.08 -7.26
N PHE A 118 -2.33 11.95 -7.97
CA PHE A 118 -2.52 11.94 -9.42
C PHE A 118 -3.81 12.64 -9.83
N ALA A 119 -4.93 12.32 -9.17
CA ALA A 119 -6.22 12.95 -9.43
C ALA A 119 -6.21 14.47 -9.18
N PHE A 120 -5.41 14.93 -8.21
CA PHE A 120 -5.22 16.35 -7.95
C PHE A 120 -4.35 17.01 -9.01
N VAL A 121 -3.16 16.44 -9.28
CA VAL A 121 -2.16 16.97 -10.22
C VAL A 121 -2.74 17.09 -11.63
N ASN A 122 -3.46 16.06 -12.10
CA ASN A 122 -4.06 16.06 -13.44
C ASN A 122 -5.14 17.14 -13.63
N LYS A 123 -5.66 17.74 -12.54
CA LYS A 123 -6.68 18.81 -12.60
C LYS A 123 -6.07 20.21 -12.51
N ILE A 124 -4.79 20.34 -12.20
CA ILE A 124 -4.11 21.63 -12.09
C ILE A 124 -4.15 22.32 -13.46
N GLN A 125 -4.55 23.60 -13.45
CA GLN A 125 -4.57 24.45 -14.64
C GLN A 125 -3.36 25.37 -14.63
N GLY A 126 -2.89 25.78 -15.81
CA GLY A 126 -1.77 26.74 -15.95
C GLY A 126 -0.38 26.10 -15.98
N VAL A 127 -0.28 24.77 -15.97
CA VAL A 127 0.97 24.05 -16.22
C VAL A 127 0.82 23.34 -17.57
N PRO A 128 1.69 23.62 -18.56
CA PRO A 128 1.54 23.09 -19.91
C PRO A 128 1.81 21.58 -19.97
N ASP A 129 2.80 21.06 -19.25
CA ASP A 129 3.20 19.66 -19.32
C ASP A 129 3.07 18.96 -17.97
N ILE A 130 2.07 18.07 -17.86
CA ILE A 130 1.79 17.27 -16.67
C ILE A 130 1.87 15.79 -17.03
N ILE A 131 2.84 15.09 -16.44
CA ILE A 131 3.06 13.66 -16.62
C ILE A 131 2.92 12.98 -15.25
N THR A 132 1.92 12.13 -15.11
CA THR A 132 1.73 11.27 -13.94
C THR A 132 1.93 9.81 -14.34
N CYS A 133 2.71 9.09 -13.54
CA CYS A 133 3.12 7.72 -13.84
C CYS A 133 2.98 6.80 -12.62
N THR A 134 2.24 5.72 -12.77
CA THR A 134 2.19 4.67 -11.76
C THR A 134 3.33 3.67 -11.92
N VAL A 135 3.89 3.17 -10.82
CA VAL A 135 4.82 2.04 -10.82
C VAL A 135 4.04 0.73 -10.65
N GLY A 136 4.15 -0.15 -11.64
CA GLY A 136 3.42 -1.40 -11.74
C GLY A 136 2.09 -1.25 -12.49
N LEU A 137 1.62 -2.36 -13.06
CA LEU A 137 0.34 -2.42 -13.78
C LEU A 137 -0.81 -2.55 -12.77
N LYS A 138 -1.56 -1.47 -12.55
CA LYS A 138 -2.74 -1.43 -11.68
C LYS A 138 -3.77 -0.42 -12.21
N SER A 139 -4.99 -0.51 -11.71
CA SER A 139 -5.97 0.58 -11.89
C SER A 139 -5.44 1.82 -11.18
N THR A 140 -5.35 2.94 -11.89
CA THR A 140 -4.76 4.18 -11.39
C THR A 140 -5.40 5.40 -12.05
N GLU A 141 -5.27 6.54 -11.38
CA GLU A 141 -5.56 7.88 -11.92
C GLU A 141 -4.34 8.46 -12.69
N ALA A 142 -3.18 7.80 -12.65
CA ALA A 142 -2.01 8.21 -13.44
C ALA A 142 -2.26 7.99 -14.95
N GLN A 143 -1.70 8.88 -15.77
CA GLN A 143 -1.82 8.80 -17.23
C GLN A 143 -0.98 7.67 -17.83
N TRP A 144 0.17 7.37 -17.21
CA TRP A 144 1.15 6.40 -17.70
C TRP A 144 1.48 5.38 -16.63
N PHE A 145 2.13 4.27 -17.02
CA PHE A 145 2.69 3.31 -16.09
C PHE A 145 4.11 2.92 -16.48
N VAL A 146 4.91 2.55 -15.47
CA VAL A 146 6.24 1.97 -15.62
C VAL A 146 6.28 0.67 -14.84
N ASN A 147 6.86 -0.39 -15.41
CA ASN A 147 6.76 -1.74 -14.84
C ASN A 147 7.52 -1.92 -13.52
N SER A 148 8.58 -1.14 -13.28
CA SER A 148 9.47 -1.32 -12.13
C SER A 148 10.15 -0.03 -11.73
N VAL A 149 10.68 0.00 -10.50
CA VAL A 149 11.50 1.11 -10.00
C VAL A 149 12.74 1.33 -10.88
N ALA A 150 13.32 0.28 -11.46
CA ALA A 150 14.44 0.42 -12.39
C ALA A 150 14.05 1.24 -13.63
N GLY A 151 12.83 1.03 -14.17
CA GLY A 151 12.35 1.85 -15.29
C GLY A 151 12.16 3.32 -14.93
N VAL A 152 11.79 3.62 -13.67
CA VAL A 152 11.70 5.00 -13.17
C VAL A 152 13.09 5.65 -13.17
N ILE A 153 14.11 4.92 -12.68
CA ILE A 153 15.49 5.41 -12.66
C ILE A 153 15.97 5.68 -14.09
N THR A 154 15.79 4.74 -15.02
CA THR A 154 16.17 4.93 -16.43
C THR A 154 15.45 6.12 -17.08
N ALA A 155 14.17 6.36 -16.76
CA ALA A 155 13.45 7.52 -17.26
C ALA A 155 14.05 8.84 -16.73
N LEU A 156 14.45 8.87 -15.45
CA LEU A 156 15.11 10.02 -14.85
C LEU A 156 16.52 10.24 -15.41
N GLU A 157 17.29 9.17 -15.65
CA GLU A 157 18.62 9.24 -16.28
C GLU A 157 18.52 9.83 -17.69
N THR A 158 17.58 9.31 -18.49
CA THR A 158 17.31 9.81 -19.85
C THR A 158 16.93 11.29 -19.85
N LEU A 159 16.14 11.73 -18.87
CA LEU A 159 15.72 13.12 -18.72
C LEU A 159 16.91 14.06 -18.43
N VAL A 160 17.91 13.57 -17.69
CA VAL A 160 19.15 14.30 -17.38
C VAL A 160 20.18 14.17 -18.53
N GLY A 161 19.97 13.27 -19.49
CA GLY A 161 20.87 13.00 -20.61
C GLY A 161 22.02 12.06 -20.26
N LEU A 162 21.83 11.21 -19.25
CA LEU A 162 22.73 10.12 -18.85
C LEU A 162 22.29 8.80 -19.51
#